data_AF-A0A8I0HBV4-F1
#
_entry.id   AF-A0A8I0HBV4-F1
#
_cell.length_a   1.000
_cell.length_b   1.000
_cell.length_c   1.000
_cell.angle_alpha   90.00
_cell.angle_beta   90.00
_cell.angle_gamma   90.00
#
_symmetry.space_group_name_H-M   'P 1'
#
loop_
_entity.id
_entity.type
_entity.pdbx_description
1 polymer ?
#
loop_
_entity_poly.entity_id
_entity_poly.type
_entity_poly.pdbx_seq_one_letter_code
_entity_poly.pdbx_strand_id
1 'polypeptide(L)' 'KIIEKLTEKASSGMGKHLCRTLEPSTDLEVIRTMQVQTRDALTRLFQKGGISFGNVKDIRGSLKRLEIGSSLGILEILAV' A
#
# COMPACT_ATOMS: atom_id res chain seq x y z
N LYS A 1 1.98 -2.13 -20.72
CA LYS A 1 0.78 -1.39 -20.22
C LYS A 1 1.16 -0.58 -18.96
N ILE A 2 0.47 0.52 -18.61
CA ILE A 2 0.82 1.37 -17.44
C ILE A 2 0.79 0.58 -16.12
N ILE A 3 -0.19 -0.29 -15.96
CA ILE A 3 -0.38 -1.16 -14.78
C ILE A 3 0.84 -2.07 -14.54
N GLU A 4 1.41 -2.66 -15.60
CA GLU A 4 2.59 -3.53 -15.49
C GLU A 4 3.80 -2.74 -14.98
N LYS A 5 4.05 -1.56 -15.56
CA LYS A 5 5.15 -0.68 -15.12
C LYS A 5 5.01 -0.28 -13.65
N LEU A 6 3.80 0.03 -13.20
CA LEU A 6 3.54 0.36 -11.79
C LEU A 6 3.77 -0.86 -10.88
N THR A 7 3.30 -2.05 -11.32
CA THR A 7 3.45 -3.30 -10.56
C THR A 7 4.92 -3.70 -10.40
N GLU A 8 5.76 -3.50 -11.42
CA GLU A 8 7.20 -3.78 -11.35
C GLU A 8 7.93 -2.85 -10.38
N LYS A 9 7.46 -1.61 -10.21
CA LYS A 9 8.06 -0.64 -9.30
C LYS A 9 7.55 -0.75 -7.87
N ALA A 10 6.46 -1.48 -7.62
CA ALA A 10 5.95 -1.72 -6.28
C ALA A 10 6.85 -2.70 -5.51
N SER A 11 7.33 -2.29 -4.34
CA SER A 11 8.24 -3.08 -3.49
C SER A 11 7.52 -4.08 -2.59
N SER A 12 6.23 -3.92 -2.32
CA SER A 12 5.44 -4.80 -1.45
C SER A 12 4.41 -5.64 -2.22
N GLY A 13 4.05 -6.80 -1.69
CA GLY A 13 3.00 -7.65 -2.25
C GLY A 13 1.64 -6.94 -2.34
N MET A 14 1.28 -6.18 -1.30
CA MET A 14 0.07 -5.35 -1.29
C MET A 14 0.11 -4.23 -2.33
N GLY A 15 1.26 -3.56 -2.50
CA GLY A 15 1.44 -2.53 -3.52
C GLY A 15 1.26 -3.09 -4.93
N LYS A 16 1.83 -4.28 -5.20
CA LYS A 16 1.65 -4.99 -6.47
C LYS A 16 0.19 -5.33 -6.73
N HIS A 17 -0.55 -5.77 -5.72
CA HIS A 17 -1.99 -6.02 -5.84
C HIS A 17 -2.74 -4.73 -6.19
N LEU A 18 -2.49 -3.63 -5.45
CA LEU A 18 -3.14 -2.34 -5.69
C LEU A 18 -2.90 -1.81 -7.11
N CYS A 19 -1.68 -1.96 -7.65
CA CYS A 19 -1.38 -1.57 -9.01
C CYS A 19 -2.19 -2.36 -10.06
N ARG A 20 -2.41 -3.66 -9.82
CA ARG A 20 -3.15 -4.54 -10.74
C ARG A 20 -4.66 -4.28 -10.75
N THR A 21 -5.21 -3.89 -9.60
CA THR A 21 -6.64 -3.58 -9.44
C THR A 21 -6.95 -2.09 -9.64
N LEU A 22 -6.00 -1.31 -10.18
CA LEU A 22 -6.19 0.13 -10.40
C LEU A 22 -7.20 0.36 -11.53
N GLU A 23 -8.26 1.09 -11.22
CA GLU A 23 -9.30 1.50 -12.17
C GLU A 23 -9.36 3.03 -12.29
N PRO A 24 -9.70 3.57 -13.47
CA PRO A 24 -9.92 5.00 -13.62
C PRO A 24 -11.11 5.44 -12.76
N SER A 25 -10.97 6.59 -12.11
CA SER A 25 -12.06 7.26 -11.39
C SER A 25 -12.72 8.32 -12.27
N THR A 26 -14.00 8.57 -12.05
CA THR A 26 -14.79 9.67 -12.64
C THR A 26 -15.14 10.75 -11.62
N ASP A 27 -14.82 10.54 -10.34
CA ASP A 27 -15.04 11.51 -9.26
C ASP A 27 -13.88 12.51 -9.21
N LEU A 28 -14.19 13.80 -9.35
CA LEU A 28 -13.22 14.89 -9.41
C LEU A 28 -12.37 15.01 -8.13
N GLU A 29 -12.97 14.83 -6.96
CA GLU A 29 -12.26 14.96 -5.68
C GLU A 29 -11.32 13.78 -5.45
N VAL A 30 -11.75 12.58 -5.85
CA VAL A 30 -10.88 11.38 -5.86
C VAL A 30 -9.70 11.60 -6.80
N ILE A 31 -9.94 12.07 -8.03
CA ILE A 31 -8.88 12.34 -9.01
C ILE A 31 -7.88 13.37 -8.44
N ARG A 32 -8.38 14.48 -7.90
CA ARG A 32 -7.54 15.54 -7.32
C ARG A 32 -6.68 14.99 -6.18
N THR A 33 -7.26 14.19 -5.30
CA THR A 33 -6.56 13.56 -4.18
C THR A 33 -5.46 12.62 -4.67
N MET A 34 -5.76 11.75 -5.64
CA MET A 34 -4.77 10.82 -6.21
C MET A 34 -3.61 11.56 -6.89
N GLN A 35 -3.89 12.67 -7.59
CA GLN A 35 -2.88 13.51 -8.22
C GLN A 35 -1.97 14.20 -7.19
N VAL A 36 -2.54 14.74 -6.11
CA VAL A 36 -1.77 15.35 -5.00
C VAL A 36 -0.86 14.30 -4.37
N GLN A 37 -1.38 13.12 -4.02
CA GLN A 37 -0.59 12.03 -3.43
C GLN A 37 0.56 11.60 -4.36
N THR A 38 0.31 11.51 -5.67
CA THR A 38 1.33 11.16 -6.67
C THR A 38 2.45 12.20 -6.73
N ARG A 39 2.08 13.49 -6.75
CA ARG A 39 3.04 14.60 -6.76
C ARG A 39 3.91 14.57 -5.49
N ASP A 40 3.28 14.45 -4.33
CA ASP A 40 3.97 14.51 -3.05
C ASP A 40 4.90 13.31 -2.86
N ALA A 41 4.48 12.12 -3.31
CA ALA A 41 5.31 10.93 -3.34
C ALA A 41 6.55 11.11 -4.24
N LEU A 42 6.39 11.71 -5.43
CA LEU A 42 7.50 12.01 -6.33
C LEU A 42 8.47 13.04 -5.74
N THR A 43 7.95 14.13 -5.16
CA THR A 43 8.77 15.14 -4.49
C THR A 43 9.60 14.52 -3.36
N ARG A 44 8.97 13.66 -2.54
CA ARG A 44 9.68 12.94 -1.47
C ARG A 44 10.74 12.00 -2.02
N LEU A 45 10.43 11.26 -3.10
CA LEU A 45 11.38 10.34 -3.74
C LEU A 45 12.64 11.08 -4.21
N PHE A 46 12.50 12.27 -4.79
CA PHE A 46 13.64 13.08 -5.22
C PHE A 46 14.41 13.71 -4.06
N GLN A 47 13.72 14.13 -3.00
CA GLN A 47 14.37 14.77 -1.85
C GLN A 47 15.06 13.78 -0.90
N LYS A 48 14.51 12.58 -0.74
CA LYS A 48 14.92 11.60 0.29
C LYS A 48 15.37 10.26 -0.27
N GLY A 49 15.27 10.06 -1.58
CA GLY A 49 15.57 8.78 -2.22
C GLY A 49 14.46 7.74 -2.07
N GLY A 50 14.73 6.54 -2.59
CA GLY A 50 13.80 5.42 -2.57
C GLY A 50 13.57 4.87 -1.16
N ILE A 51 12.34 4.48 -0.88
CA ILE A 51 11.99 3.71 0.32
C ILE A 51 11.44 2.34 -0.06
N SER A 52 11.83 1.29 0.66
CA SER A 52 11.35 -0.07 0.44
C SER A 52 10.23 -0.41 1.41
N PHE A 53 9.13 -0.94 0.88
CA PHE A 53 8.03 -1.51 1.63
C PHE A 53 8.00 -3.04 1.55
N GLY A 54 9.09 -3.68 1.11
CA GLY A 54 9.13 -5.14 0.89
C GLY A 54 8.81 -5.98 2.12
N ASN A 55 9.10 -5.46 3.32
CA ASN A 55 8.87 -6.15 4.58
C ASN A 55 7.51 -5.83 5.22
N VAL A 56 6.66 -5.02 4.57
CA VAL A 56 5.31 -4.72 5.09
C VAL A 56 4.49 -6.02 5.11
N LYS A 57 4.04 -6.41 6.30
CA LYS A 57 3.21 -7.60 6.49
C LYS A 57 1.74 -7.24 6.51
N ASP A 58 0.92 -8.17 6.03
CA ASP A 58 -0.53 -8.04 6.05
C ASP A 58 -1.06 -8.46 7.43
N ILE A 59 -1.51 -7.48 8.21
CA ILE A 59 -2.06 -7.68 9.55
C ILE A 59 -3.59 -7.83 9.58
N ARG A 60 -4.27 -7.80 8.41
CA ARG A 60 -5.75 -7.85 8.36
C ARG A 60 -6.31 -9.10 9.02
N GLY A 61 -5.63 -10.23 8.92
CA GLY A 61 -6.02 -11.48 9.59
C GLY A 61 -5.96 -11.38 11.12
N SER A 62 -4.93 -10.73 11.65
CA SER A 62 -4.77 -10.45 13.09
C SER A 62 -5.81 -9.46 13.58
N LEU A 63 -6.10 -8.41 12.80
CA LEU A 63 -7.16 -7.43 13.12
C LEU A 63 -8.54 -8.09 13.17
N LYS A 64 -8.89 -8.91 12.19
CA LYS A 64 -10.19 -9.59 12.16
C LYS A 64 -10.39 -10.55 13.34
N ARG A 65 -9.32 -11.20 13.82
CA ARG A 65 -9.35 -12.01 15.05
C ARG A 65 -9.62 -11.17 16.29
N LEU A 66 -9.01 -9.99 16.37
CA LEU A 66 -9.22 -9.07 17.48
C LEU A 66 -10.68 -8.56 17.51
N GLU A 67 -11.26 -8.25 16.36
CA GLU A 67 -12.65 -7.80 16.24
C GLU A 67 -13.68 -8.82 16.76
N ILE A 68 -13.41 -10.12 16.63
CA ILE A 68 -14.28 -11.19 17.14
C ILE A 68 -13.98 -11.56 18.61
N GLY A 69 -13.19 -10.75 19.31
CA GLY A 69 -12.89 -10.90 20.74
C GLY A 69 -11.73 -11.85 21.08
N SER A 70 -10.90 -12.22 20.09
CA SER A 70 -9.72 -13.05 20.31
C SER A 70 -8.50 -12.22 20.73
N SER A 71 -7.47 -12.88 21.26
CA SER A 71 -6.17 -12.28 21.61
C SER A 71 -5.13 -12.51 20.51
N LEU A 72 -4.14 -11.62 20.40
CA LEU A 72 -2.99 -11.79 19.51
C LEU A 72 -1.94 -12.71 20.14
N GLY A 73 -1.44 -13.70 19.39
CA GLY A 73 -0.33 -14.55 19.82
C GLY A 73 1.03 -13.84 19.72
N ILE A 74 2.03 -14.34 20.46
CA ILE A 74 3.40 -13.77 20.48
C ILE A 74 4.01 -13.67 19.07
N LEU A 75 3.78 -14.68 18.22
CA LEU A 75 4.27 -14.68 16.84
C LEU A 75 3.62 -13.60 15.98
N GLU A 76 2.35 -13.27 16.24
CA GLU A 76 1.65 -12.21 15.51
C GLU A 76 2.20 -10.84 15.90
N ILE A 77 2.44 -10.63 17.20
CA ILE A 77 3.03 -9.39 17.73
C ILE A 77 4.45 -9.21 17.21
N LEU A 78 5.26 -10.26 17.24
CA LEU A 78 6.63 -10.24 16.72
C LEU A 78 6.66 -10.07 15.18
N ALA A 79 5.58 -10.44 14.51
CA ALA A 79 5.47 -10.29 13.08
C ALA A 79 5.12 -8.87 12.63
N VAL A 80 4.67 -7.98 13.51
CA VAL A 80 4.40 -6.56 13.17
C VAL A 80 5.70 -5.80 12.89
#